data_AF-A0A0B8NQD4-F1
#
_entry.id   AF-A0A0B8NQD4-F1
#
_cell.length_a   1.000
_cell.length_b   1.000
_cell.length_c   1.000
_cell.angle_alpha   90.00
_cell.angle_beta   90.00
_cell.angle_gamma   90.00
#
_symmetry.space_group_name_H-M   'P 1'
#
loop_
_entity.id
_entity.type
_entity.pdbx_description
1 polymer ?
#
loop_
_entity_poly.entity_id
_entity_poly.type
_entity_poly.pdbx_seq_one_letter_code
_entity_poly.pdbx_strand_id
1 'polypeptide(L)'
;MMKVEVTTPEDWMGSVVGDLNRRRGIIEGMEDGTAGVKVVRALVPLSVMFGYSTDLRSATQGRASYSMEFSEYAEVPKSVAESIIAERG
;
A
#
# COMPACT_ATOMS: atom_id res chain seq x y z
N MET A 1 10.44 2.79 -4.27
CA MET A 1 8.98 2.81 -4.21
C MET A 1 8.43 1.60 -4.92
N MET A 2 7.40 1.00 -4.34
CA MET A 2 6.63 -0.08 -4.94
C MET A 2 5.34 0.51 -5.47
N LYS A 3 5.00 0.20 -6.72
CA LYS A 3 3.68 0.47 -7.25
C LYS A 3 2.76 -0.62 -6.76
N VAL A 4 1.75 -0.24 -5.99
CA VAL A 4 0.77 -1.14 -5.38
C VAL A 4 -0.57 -0.88 -6.04
N GLU A 5 -1.20 -1.94 -6.50
CA GLU A 5 -2.57 -1.91 -6.99
C GLU A 5 -3.43 -2.78 -6.07
N VAL A 6 -4.49 -2.20 -5.51
CA VAL A 6 -5.39 -2.89 -4.60
C VAL A 6 -6.77 -2.93 -5.21
N THR A 7 -7.30 -4.15 -5.34
CA THR A 7 -8.61 -4.41 -5.92
C THR A 7 -9.55 -4.81 -4.79
N THR A 8 -10.59 -4.02 -4.55
CA THR A 8 -11.53 -4.22 -3.43
C THR A 8 -12.94 -3.80 -3.80
N PRO A 9 -14.00 -4.43 -3.25
CA PRO A 9 -15.36 -3.91 -3.39
C PRO A 9 -15.48 -2.48 -2.83
N GLU A 10 -16.39 -1.68 -3.40
CA GLU A 10 -16.61 -0.28 -3.00
C GLU A 10 -16.84 -0.12 -1.50
N ASP A 11 -17.58 -1.04 -0.88
CA ASP A 11 -17.92 -0.97 0.53
C ASP A 11 -16.65 -0.86 1.42
N TRP A 12 -15.56 -1.56 1.07
CA TRP A 12 -14.32 -1.61 1.86
C TRP A 12 -13.22 -0.67 1.37
N MET A 13 -13.52 0.14 0.34
CA MET A 13 -12.58 1.11 -0.24
C MET A 13 -12.00 2.04 0.82
N GLY A 14 -12.84 2.54 1.74
CA GLY A 14 -12.40 3.43 2.83
C GLY A 14 -11.34 2.80 3.73
N SER A 15 -11.50 1.52 4.08
CA SER A 15 -10.53 0.77 4.89
C SER A 15 -9.20 0.60 4.17
N VAL A 16 -9.23 0.30 2.86
CA VAL A 16 -8.02 0.14 2.03
C VAL A 16 -7.25 1.45 1.92
N VAL A 17 -7.94 2.55 1.65
CA VAL A 17 -7.32 3.88 1.55
C VAL A 17 -6.74 4.32 2.88
N GLY A 18 -7.43 4.03 3.99
CA GLY A 18 -6.93 4.28 5.34
C GLY A 18 -5.63 3.53 5.64
N ASP A 19 -5.54 2.25 5.30
CA ASP A 19 -4.34 1.45 5.51
C ASP A 19 -3.15 1.92 4.66
N LEU A 20 -3.39 2.22 3.38
CA LEU A 20 -2.36 2.77 2.49
C LEU A 20 -1.79 4.10 3.02
N ASN A 21 -2.65 5.00 3.52
CA ASN A 21 -2.20 6.23 4.16
C ASN A 21 -1.36 5.98 5.43
N ARG A 22 -1.76 5.02 6.27
CA ARG A 22 -0.99 4.64 7.47
C ARG A 22 0.41 4.14 7.13
N ARG A 23 0.55 3.48 5.97
CA ARG A 23 1.83 3.01 5.42
C ARG A 23 2.58 4.07 4.62
N ARG A 24 2.24 5.35 4.75
CA ARG A 24 2.88 6.44 3.99
C ARG A 24 2.81 6.21 2.47
N GLY A 25 1.74 5.54 2.02
CA GLY A 25 1.45 5.37 0.61
C GLY A 25 0.95 6.66 0.00
N ILE A 26 1.39 6.94 -1.23
CA ILE A 26 0.93 8.06 -2.04
C ILE A 26 -0.10 7.51 -3.01
N ILE A 27 -1.38 7.83 -2.82
CA ILE A 27 -2.46 7.42 -3.72
C ILE A 27 -2.26 8.17 -5.04
N GLU A 28 -2.06 7.44 -6.14
CA GLU A 28 -1.93 8.02 -7.48
C GLU A 28 -3.32 8.20 -8.13
N GLY A 29 -4.25 7.30 -7.82
CA GLY A 29 -5.59 7.36 -8.37
C GLY A 29 -6.46 6.18 -7.94
N MET A 30 -7.75 6.32 -8.22
CA MET A 30 -8.75 5.26 -8.02
C MET A 30 -9.50 5.09 -9.33
N GLU A 31 -9.63 3.84 -9.78
CA GLU A 31 -10.35 3.47 -10.99
C GLU A 31 -11.54 2.59 -10.64
N ASP A 32 -12.64 2.79 -11.37
CA ASP A 32 -13.80 1.92 -11.32
C ASP A 32 -13.54 0.67 -12.16
N GLY A 33 -13.44 -0.47 -11.48
CA GLY A 33 -13.37 -1.78 -12.11
C GLY A 33 -14.75 -2.30 -12.51
N THR A 34 -14.76 -3.43 -13.20
CA THR A 34 -16.00 -4.10 -13.62
C THR A 34 -16.73 -4.70 -12.41
N ALA A 35 -18.07 -4.72 -12.45
CA ALA A 35 -18.92 -5.39 -11.45
C ALA A 35 -18.81 -4.85 -10.00
N GLY A 36 -18.64 -3.53 -9.82
CA GLY A 36 -18.69 -2.89 -8.49
C GLY A 36 -17.40 -3.02 -7.67
N VAL A 37 -16.30 -3.40 -8.34
CA VAL A 37 -14.97 -3.48 -7.75
C VAL A 37 -14.24 -2.16 -8.02
N LYS A 38 -13.54 -1.63 -7.03
CA LYS A 38 -12.66 -0.46 -7.14
C LYS A 38 -11.22 -0.91 -7.18
N VAL A 39 -10.41 -0.22 -7.98
CA VAL A 39 -8.96 -0.43 -8.08
C VAL A 39 -8.27 0.83 -7.57
N VAL A 40 -7.47 0.70 -6.53
CA VAL A 40 -6.71 1.80 -5.91
C VAL A 40 -5.24 1.62 -6.27
N ARG A 41 -4.65 2.63 -6.93
CA ARG A 41 -3.23 2.66 -7.25
C ARG A 41 -2.49 3.59 -6.30
N ALA A 42 -1.38 3.11 -5.75
CA ALA A 42 -0.56 3.87 -4.83
C ALA A 42 0.92 3.52 -4.94
N LEU A 43 1.79 4.49 -4.65
CA LEU A 43 3.21 4.29 -4.46
C LEU A 43 3.51 4.14 -2.97
N VAL A 44 4.04 3.00 -2.56
CA VAL A 44 4.32 2.70 -1.14
C VAL A 44 5.79 2.35 -0.96
N PRO A 45 6.45 2.79 0.13
CA PRO A 45 7.81 2.35 0.43
C PRO A 45 7.86 0.84 0.70
N LEU A 46 8.85 0.13 0.15
CA LEU A 46 8.97 -1.32 0.36
C LEU A 46 9.12 -1.71 1.84
N SER A 47 9.77 -0.86 2.65
CA SER A 47 10.02 -1.10 4.08
C SER A 47 8.77 -1.30 4.92
N VAL A 48 7.62 -0.79 4.48
CA VAL A 48 6.34 -0.86 5.19
C VAL A 48 5.34 -1.80 4.53
N MET A 49 5.76 -2.56 3.50
CA MET A 49 4.91 -3.54 2.82
C MET A 49 5.02 -4.95 3.42
N PHE A 50 5.98 -5.19 4.32
CA PHE A 50 6.08 -6.46 5.02
C PHE A 50 4.82 -6.71 5.86
N GLY A 51 4.19 -7.88 5.71
CA GLY A 51 2.94 -8.23 6.37
C GLY A 51 1.65 -7.66 5.73
N TYR A 52 1.77 -6.85 4.66
CA TYR A 52 0.60 -6.15 4.08
C TYR A 52 -0.53 -7.08 3.64
N SER A 53 -0.23 -8.26 3.10
CA SER A 53 -1.24 -9.24 2.71
C SER A 53 -2.19 -9.63 3.84
N THR A 54 -1.64 -9.84 5.05
CA THR A 54 -2.42 -10.22 6.23
C THR A 54 -3.29 -9.06 6.71
N ASP A 55 -2.71 -7.86 6.76
CA ASP A 55 -3.40 -6.65 7.22
C ASP A 55 -4.54 -6.26 6.27
N LEU A 56 -4.29 -6.32 4.95
CA LEU A 56 -5.30 -6.07 3.93
C LEU A 56 -6.46 -7.08 4.04
N ARG A 57 -6.14 -8.37 4.23
CA ARG A 57 -7.14 -9.41 4.40
C ARG A 57 -8.00 -9.13 5.63
N SER A 58 -7.39 -8.72 6.74
CA SER A 58 -8.10 -8.38 7.98
C SER A 58 -9.02 -7.16 7.79
N ALA A 59 -8.50 -6.10 7.17
CA ALA A 59 -9.24 -4.85 6.91
C ALA A 59 -10.44 -5.02 5.96
N THR A 60 -10.38 -6.01 5.06
CA THR A 60 -11.40 -6.23 4.02
C THR A 60 -12.19 -7.52 4.20
N GLN A 61 -12.05 -8.18 5.36
CA GLN A 61 -12.65 -9.50 5.62
C GLN A 61 -12.31 -10.53 4.51
N GLY A 62 -11.12 -10.41 3.93
CA GLY A 62 -10.60 -11.24 2.84
C GLY A 62 -11.24 -11.01 1.48
N ARG A 63 -11.85 -9.85 1.25
CA ARG A 63 -12.48 -9.49 -0.03
C ARG A 63 -11.60 -8.64 -0.94
N ALA A 64 -10.44 -8.16 -0.47
CA ALA A 64 -9.49 -7.44 -1.30
C ALA A 64 -8.31 -8.32 -1.74
N SER A 65 -7.76 -7.99 -2.91
CA SER A 65 -6.50 -8.50 -3.43
C SER A 65 -5.56 -7.33 -3.68
N TYR A 66 -4.25 -7.56 -3.63
CA TYR A 66 -3.27 -6.58 -4.06
C TYR A 66 -2.21 -7.21 -4.96
N SER A 67 -1.66 -6.39 -5.83
CA SER A 67 -0.43 -6.65 -6.56
C SER A 67 0.58 -5.54 -6.24
N MET A 68 1.87 -5.88 -6.28
CA MET A 68 2.92 -4.91 -6.11
C MET A 68 4.06 -5.17 -7.09
N GLU A 69 4.52 -4.10 -7.73
CA GLU A 69 5.63 -4.12 -8.69
C GLU A 69 6.67 -3.09 -8.30
N PHE A 70 7.94 -3.38 -8.61
CA PHE A 70 9.01 -2.41 -8.43
C PHE A 70 8.77 -1.23 -9.38
N SER A 71 8.76 -0.01 -8.84
CA SER A 71 8.60 1.20 -9.65
C SER A 71 9.94 1.92 -9.82
N GLU A 72 10.54 2.36 -8.72
CA GLU A 72 11.79 3.13 -8.74
C GLU A 72 12.51 3.08 -7.40
N TYR A 73 13.75 3.57 -7.33
CA TYR A 73 14.38 3.88 -6.05
C TYR A 73 14.08 5.34 -5.70
N ALA A 74 13.53 5.59 -4.52
CA ALA A 74 13.33 6.95 -4.01
C ALA A 74 14.21 7.16 -2.80
N GLU A 75 14.72 8.39 -2.64
CA GLU A 75 15.47 8.78 -1.45
C GLU A 75 14.59 8.63 -0.21
N VAL A 76 15.10 7.88 0.76
CA VAL A 76 14.44 7.71 2.06
C VAL A 76 14.63 9.00 2.86
N PRO A 77 13.58 9.54 3.52
CA PRO A 77 13.75 10.68 4.41
C PRO A 77 14.84 10.42 5.45
N LYS A 78 15.67 11.43 5.74
CA LYS A 78 16.83 11.31 6.64
C LYS A 78 16.49 10.66 7.98
N SER A 79 15.32 10.94 8.54
CA SER A 79 14.85 10.35 9.80
C SER A 79 14.68 8.83 9.75
N VAL A 80 14.31 8.27 8.60
CA VAL A 80 14.21 6.82 8.38
C VAL A 80 15.56 6.22 8.01
N ALA A 81 16.38 6.95 7.25
CA ALA A 81 17.73 6.52 6.93
C ALA A 81 18.59 6.37 8.20
N GLU A 82 18.52 7.34 9.12
CA GLU A 82 19.23 7.32 10.40
C GLU A 82 18.79 6.15 11.28
N SER A 83 17.48 5.84 11.36
CA SER A 83 17.01 4.70 12.13
C SER A 83 17.50 3.36 11.55
N ILE A 84 17.52 3.22 10.23
CA ILE A 84 18.02 1.99 9.57
C ILE A 84 19.53 1.83 9.76
N ILE A 85 20.29 2.93 9.73
CA ILE A 85 21.74 2.91 9.97
C ILE A 85 22.03 2.54 11.43
N ALA A 86 21.29 3.10 12.38
CA ALA A 86 21.45 2.81 13.81
C ALA A 86 21.08 1.36 14.19
N GLU A 87 20.12 0.75 13.48
CA GLU A 87 19.71 -0.64 13.71
C GLU A 87 20.68 -1.68 13.11
N ARG A 88 21.60 -1.24 12.24
CA ARG A 88 22.61 -2.10 11.59
C ARG A 88 24.05 -1.91 12.11
N GLY A 89 24.26 -1.01 13.07
CA GLY A 89 25.55 -0.79 13.76
C GLY A 89 25.57 -1.46 15.13
#